data_AF-A0A0L8FFM3-F1
#
_entry.id   AF-A0A0L8FFM3-F1
#
_cell.length_a   1.000
_cell.length_b   1.000
_cell.length_c   1.000
_cell.angle_alpha   90.00
_cell.angle_beta   90.00
_cell.angle_gamma   90.00
#
_symmetry.space_group_name_H-M   'P 1'
#
loop_
_entity.id
_entity.type
_entity.pdbx_description
1 polymer ?
#
loop_
_entity_poly.entity_id
_entity_poly.type
_entity_poly.pdbx_seq_one_letter_code
_entity_poly.pdbx_strand_id
1 'polypeptide(L)'
;MKTPSMFLRKSLLIFLLLALCTSFVCAVEGDKDNDYFTGIKEGGDLDDEADDDIEKHIEGDVSEEEEKVEEPPVERPLYTKPKVVGFAYFAEPFHNEKDLDKKWILSQARKEGAEESIAKYDGRWSIEEPDVNPLKGDLALILKVN
;
A
#
# COMPACT_ATOMS: atom_id res chain seq x y z
N MET A 1 -28.09 -21.23 -53.87
CA MET A 1 -27.92 -20.80 -52.46
C MET A 1 -27.07 -19.53 -52.45
N LYS A 2 -27.62 -18.38 -52.03
CA LYS A 2 -26.96 -17.08 -52.13
C LYS A 2 -26.23 -16.80 -50.80
N THR A 3 -24.91 -16.68 -50.84
CA THR A 3 -24.12 -16.38 -49.64
C THR A 3 -24.49 -14.98 -49.14
N PRO A 4 -24.79 -14.79 -47.84
CA PRO A 4 -25.08 -13.46 -47.34
C PRO A 4 -23.84 -12.59 -47.51
N SER A 5 -24.07 -11.42 -48.11
CA SER A 5 -23.08 -10.37 -48.35
C SER A 5 -22.18 -10.18 -47.13
N MET A 6 -20.87 -10.10 -47.35
CA MET A 6 -19.89 -9.91 -46.29
C MET A 6 -20.16 -8.68 -45.43
N PHE A 7 -20.85 -7.68 -45.97
CA PHE A 7 -21.29 -6.50 -45.22
C PHE A 7 -22.31 -6.83 -44.14
N LEU A 8 -23.23 -7.74 -44.42
CA LEU A 8 -24.26 -8.15 -43.46
C LEU A 8 -23.65 -9.01 -42.33
N ARG A 9 -22.64 -9.84 -42.65
CA ARG A 9 -21.93 -10.64 -41.66
C ARG A 9 -21.09 -9.79 -40.70
N LYS A 10 -20.37 -8.79 -41.24
CA LYS A 10 -19.57 -7.86 -40.41
C LYS A 10 -20.46 -6.98 -39.54
N SER A 11 -21.58 -6.51 -40.08
CA SER A 11 -22.56 -5.73 -39.31
C SER A 11 -23.17 -6.56 -38.17
N LEU A 12 -23.57 -7.81 -38.44
CA LEU A 12 -24.11 -8.70 -37.40
C LEU A 12 -23.08 -8.98 -36.29
N LEU A 13 -21.80 -9.15 -36.63
CA LEU A 13 -20.73 -9.43 -35.67
C LEU A 13 -20.44 -8.22 -34.77
N ILE A 14 -20.51 -7.00 -35.31
CA ILE A 14 -20.40 -5.75 -34.54
C ILE A 14 -21.57 -5.59 -33.58
N PHE A 15 -22.81 -5.83 -34.05
CA PHE A 15 -23.98 -5.79 -33.17
C PHE A 15 -23.92 -6.84 -32.06
N LEU A 16 -23.41 -8.04 -32.36
CA LEU A 16 -23.23 -9.10 -31.36
C LEU A 16 -22.15 -8.75 -30.32
N LEU A 17 -21.03 -8.15 -30.76
CA LEU A 17 -19.98 -7.65 -29.86
C LEU A 17 -20.48 -6.52 -28.95
N LEU A 18 -21.24 -5.57 -29.50
CA LEU A 18 -21.82 -4.47 -28.72
C LEU A 18 -22.84 -4.99 -27.70
N ALA A 19 -23.67 -5.97 -28.05
CA ALA A 19 -24.63 -6.59 -27.13
C ALA A 19 -23.96 -7.42 -26.02
N LEU A 20 -22.83 -8.06 -26.29
CA LEU A 20 -22.04 -8.75 -25.26
C LEU A 20 -21.40 -7.76 -24.28
N CYS A 21 -20.90 -6.61 -24.78
CA CYS A 21 -20.31 -5.57 -23.92
C CYS A 21 -21.33 -4.96 -22.95
N THR A 22 -22.59 -4.75 -23.36
CA THR A 22 -23.61 -4.18 -22.45
C THR A 22 -24.02 -5.14 -21.34
N SER A 23 -24.01 -6.45 -21.60
CA SER A 23 -24.30 -7.46 -20.56
C SER A 23 -23.21 -7.58 -19.48
N PHE A 24 -21.97 -7.20 -19.78
CA PHE A 24 -20.87 -7.22 -18.79
C PHE A 24 -20.93 -6.01 -17.83
N VAL A 25 -21.48 -4.88 -18.28
CA VAL A 25 -21.60 -3.66 -17.46
C VAL A 25 -22.75 -3.75 -16.45
N CYS A 26 -23.82 -4.50 -16.73
CA CYS A 26 -24.95 -4.70 -15.79
C CYS A 26 -24.70 -5.75 -14.69
N ALA A 27 -23.52 -6.38 -14.65
CA ALA A 27 -23.17 -7.38 -13.63
C ALA A 27 -22.45 -6.79 -12.39
N VAL A 28 -22.25 -5.48 -12.34
CA VAL A 28 -21.67 -4.75 -11.18
C VAL A 28 -22.76 -3.86 -10.57
N GLU A 29 -23.83 -4.48 -10.07
CA GLU A 29 -24.82 -3.80 -9.23
C GLU A 29 -25.50 -4.84 -8.31
N GLY A 30 -25.12 -4.82 -7.03
CA GLY A 30 -25.55 -5.73 -5.95
C GLY A 30 -24.36 -6.57 -5.48
N ASP A 31 -23.74 -6.31 -4.33
CA ASP A 31 -24.37 -6.32 -3.01
C ASP A 31 -24.16 -5.02 -2.21
N LYS A 32 -25.25 -4.47 -1.67
CA LYS A 32 -25.28 -3.34 -0.73
C LYS A 32 -25.88 -3.85 0.58
N ASP A 33 -25.08 -4.56 1.34
CA ASP A 33 -25.39 -5.00 2.70
C ASP A 33 -24.08 -5.45 3.38
N ASN A 34 -23.25 -4.47 3.76
CA ASN A 34 -22.38 -4.64 4.92
C ASN A 34 -22.64 -3.47 5.88
N ASP A 35 -23.64 -3.71 6.71
CA ASP A 35 -23.96 -3.03 7.95
C ASP A 35 -22.91 -3.36 9.01
N TYR A 36 -21.72 -2.76 8.91
CA TYR A 36 -20.78 -2.78 10.02
C TYR A 36 -20.11 -1.41 10.20
N PHE A 37 -20.35 -0.86 11.40
CA PHE A 37 -19.70 0.29 12.01
C PHE A 37 -20.35 1.68 11.81
N THR A 38 -21.55 1.85 12.38
CA THR A 38 -22.04 3.15 12.88
C THR A 38 -22.32 3.03 14.38
N GLY A 39 -21.26 3.22 15.16
CA GLY A 39 -21.29 3.09 16.62
C GLY A 39 -20.53 4.21 17.33
N ILE A 40 -20.64 5.46 16.87
CA ILE A 40 -20.32 6.62 17.70
C ILE A 40 -21.66 7.26 18.06
N LYS A 41 -22.14 6.98 19.27
CA LYS A 41 -23.19 7.77 19.91
C LYS A 41 -22.53 9.04 20.42
N GLU A 42 -22.98 10.18 19.92
CA GLU A 42 -22.78 11.47 20.56
C GLU A 42 -23.46 11.47 21.94
N GLY A 43 -22.80 12.08 22.93
CA GLY A 43 -23.44 12.66 24.12
C GLY A 43 -23.76 11.69 25.26
N GLY A 44 -22.85 11.61 26.23
CA GLY A 44 -23.12 11.04 27.54
C GLY A 44 -22.04 11.48 28.52
N ASP A 45 -22.32 12.55 29.27
CA ASP A 45 -21.53 13.03 30.38
C ASP A 45 -21.35 11.90 31.41
N LEU A 46 -20.11 11.51 31.65
CA LEU A 46 -19.69 10.77 32.84
C LEU A 46 -18.46 11.48 33.38
N ASP A 47 -18.75 12.42 34.27
CA ASP A 47 -17.93 12.76 35.42
C ASP A 47 -17.67 11.51 36.27
N ASP A 48 -16.41 11.26 36.60
CA ASP A 48 -15.95 10.73 37.89
C ASP A 48 -14.44 10.50 37.83
N GLU A 49 -13.72 11.56 38.19
CA GLU A 49 -12.50 11.61 39.01
C GLU A 49 -11.58 10.38 39.01
N ALA A 50 -10.48 10.49 38.29
CA ALA A 50 -9.22 9.81 38.60
C ALA A 50 -8.07 10.82 38.50
N ASP A 51 -7.98 11.68 39.50
CA ASP A 51 -6.72 12.31 39.90
C ASP A 51 -5.75 11.21 40.35
N ASP A 52 -4.60 11.15 39.71
CA ASP A 52 -3.30 11.16 40.40
C ASP A 52 -2.18 11.25 39.34
N ASP A 53 -1.62 12.45 39.27
CA ASP A 53 -0.19 12.74 39.18
C ASP A 53 0.65 11.95 38.16
N ILE A 54 0.99 12.60 37.04
CA ILE A 54 2.38 12.73 36.56
C ILE A 54 2.43 13.95 35.61
N GLU A 55 2.51 15.13 36.23
CA GLU A 55 3.14 16.27 35.59
C GLU A 55 4.64 16.18 35.85
N LYS A 56 5.40 15.75 34.83
CA LYS A 56 6.77 16.22 34.66
C LYS A 56 6.93 16.69 33.22
N HIS A 57 6.83 18.00 33.07
CA HIS A 57 7.60 18.76 32.10
C HIS A 57 8.99 18.13 31.92
N ILE A 58 9.26 17.66 30.72
CA ILE A 58 10.61 17.67 30.17
C ILE A 58 10.51 18.41 28.84
N GLU A 59 10.56 19.74 28.93
CA GLU A 59 11.27 20.52 27.92
C GLU A 59 12.72 20.05 27.98
N GLY A 60 13.09 19.23 27.01
CA GLY A 60 14.42 18.70 26.83
C GLY A 60 14.61 18.47 25.36
N ASP A 61 15.25 19.44 24.71
CA ASP A 61 15.98 19.26 23.46
C ASP A 61 16.93 18.06 23.65
N VAL A 62 16.49 16.88 23.25
CA VAL A 62 17.31 15.68 23.18
C VAL A 62 17.52 15.44 21.70
N SER A 63 18.63 15.97 21.21
CA SER A 63 19.35 15.40 20.08
C SER A 63 19.57 13.91 20.39
N GLU A 64 18.70 13.05 19.86
CA GLU A 64 18.95 11.61 19.77
C GLU A 64 20.07 11.41 18.75
N GLU A 65 21.30 11.68 19.17
CA GLU A 65 22.45 11.00 18.61
C GLU A 65 22.34 9.55 19.09
N GLU A 66 21.66 8.71 18.30
CA GLU A 66 21.73 7.27 18.45
C GLU A 66 23.20 6.86 18.34
N GLU A 67 23.83 6.68 19.49
CA GLU A 67 25.17 6.17 19.62
C GLU A 67 25.16 4.75 19.03
N LYS A 68 25.58 4.66 17.76
CA LYS A 68 25.75 3.41 17.04
C LYS A 68 26.78 2.57 17.80
N VAL A 69 26.30 1.72 18.70
CA VAL A 69 27.10 0.70 19.36
C VAL A 69 27.65 -0.20 18.26
N GLU A 70 28.93 -0.01 17.94
CA GLU A 70 29.63 -0.80 16.94
C GLU A 70 29.90 -2.19 17.55
N GLU A 71 28.91 -3.08 17.45
CA GLU A 71 29.10 -4.48 17.76
C GLU A 71 30.24 -5.06 16.90
N PRO A 72 31.08 -5.96 17.47
CA PRO A 72 32.16 -6.59 16.72
C PRO A 72 31.59 -7.25 15.45
N PRO A 73 32.30 -7.21 14.31
CA PRO A 73 31.76 -7.64 13.03
C PRO A 73 31.53 -9.16 13.04
N VAL A 74 30.32 -9.56 13.47
CA VAL A 74 29.79 -10.90 13.22
C VAL A 74 29.49 -10.94 11.73
N GLU A 75 30.19 -11.81 10.99
CA GLU A 75 29.94 -11.98 9.57
C GLU A 75 28.50 -12.44 9.35
N ARG A 76 27.64 -11.54 8.85
CA ARG A 76 26.25 -11.84 8.55
C ARG A 76 26.16 -12.84 7.39
N PRO A 77 25.28 -13.85 7.46
CA PRO A 77 25.05 -14.76 6.34
C PRO A 77 24.50 -14.00 5.13
N LEU A 78 24.84 -14.47 3.93
CA LEU A 78 24.38 -13.88 2.67
C LEU A 78 22.92 -14.23 2.40
N TYR A 79 22.15 -13.24 1.99
CA TYR A 79 20.78 -13.43 1.54
C TYR A 79 20.71 -14.35 0.31
N THR A 80 19.71 -15.23 0.30
CA THR A 80 19.36 -16.03 -0.88
C THR A 80 17.90 -15.78 -1.21
N LYS A 81 17.64 -15.41 -2.46
CA LYS A 81 16.28 -15.13 -2.95
C LYS A 81 15.35 -16.32 -2.68
N PRO A 82 14.22 -16.11 -1.99
CA PRO A 82 13.25 -17.16 -1.75
C PRO A 82 12.58 -17.59 -3.07
N LYS A 83 12.29 -18.88 -3.18
CA LYS A 83 11.49 -19.44 -4.28
C LYS A 83 10.06 -19.59 -3.80
N VAL A 84 9.11 -19.06 -4.56
CA VAL A 84 7.69 -19.26 -4.29
C VAL A 84 7.38 -20.75 -4.39
N VAL A 85 6.79 -21.31 -3.34
CA VAL A 85 6.36 -22.72 -3.29
C VAL A 85 4.85 -22.76 -3.47
N GLY A 86 4.36 -23.64 -4.35
CA GLY A 86 2.93 -23.72 -4.67
C GLY A 86 2.47 -22.56 -5.55
N PHE A 87 1.22 -22.13 -5.36
CA PHE A 87 0.59 -21.09 -6.15
C PHE A 87 0.55 -19.76 -5.37
N ALA A 88 0.96 -18.67 -6.01
CA ALA A 88 0.84 -17.31 -5.48
C ALA A 88 0.31 -16.36 -6.55
N TYR A 89 -0.62 -15.49 -6.17
CA TYR A 89 -1.10 -14.41 -7.05
C TYR A 89 -0.10 -13.25 -7.14
N PHE A 90 0.69 -13.03 -6.09
CA PHE A 90 1.68 -11.96 -6.01
C PHE A 90 2.81 -12.36 -5.06
N ALA A 91 4.05 -12.02 -5.42
CA ALA A 91 5.23 -12.15 -4.57
C ALA A 91 6.29 -11.16 -5.05
N GLU A 92 6.72 -10.26 -4.16
CA GLU A 92 7.79 -9.30 -4.43
C GLU A 92 8.82 -9.35 -3.28
N PRO A 93 9.98 -9.99 -3.50
CA PRO A 93 11.06 -10.03 -2.51
C PRO A 93 12.02 -8.84 -2.59
N PHE A 94 11.77 -7.84 -3.47
CA PHE A 94 12.55 -6.60 -3.58
C PHE A 94 14.04 -6.77 -3.88
N HIS A 95 14.41 -7.76 -4.69
CA HIS A 95 15.82 -8.10 -4.94
C HIS A 95 16.60 -7.07 -5.81
N ASN A 96 15.92 -6.10 -6.44
CA ASN A 96 16.55 -5.11 -7.30
C ASN A 96 15.94 -3.73 -7.05
N GLU A 97 16.80 -2.74 -6.84
CA GLU A 97 16.38 -1.37 -6.58
C GLU A 97 15.51 -0.79 -7.72
N LYS A 98 15.80 -1.20 -8.96
CA LYS A 98 15.09 -0.77 -10.16
C LYS A 98 13.69 -1.35 -10.29
N ASP A 99 13.30 -2.29 -9.43
CA ASP A 99 11.95 -2.87 -9.47
C ASP A 99 10.90 -1.88 -8.96
N LEU A 100 11.30 -0.91 -8.13
CA LEU A 100 10.40 0.15 -7.67
C LEU A 100 9.83 0.93 -8.87
N ASP A 101 10.69 1.40 -9.77
CA ASP A 101 10.28 2.19 -10.94
C ASP A 101 9.54 1.38 -12.02
N LYS A 102 9.69 0.05 -12.01
CA LYS A 102 9.16 -0.83 -13.07
C LYS A 102 7.84 -1.50 -12.71
N LYS A 103 7.65 -1.83 -11.44
CA LYS A 103 6.53 -2.67 -10.97
C LYS A 103 5.57 -1.92 -10.06
N TRP A 104 6.03 -0.83 -9.44
CA TRP A 104 5.25 -0.07 -8.47
C TRP A 104 4.90 1.30 -9.00
N ILE A 105 3.77 1.84 -8.55
CA ILE A 105 3.24 3.14 -8.98
C ILE A 105 3.00 3.98 -7.73
N LEU A 106 3.63 5.15 -7.66
CA LEU A 106 3.41 6.10 -6.58
C LEU A 106 2.06 6.79 -6.76
N SER A 107 1.19 6.69 -5.74
CA SER A 107 -0.11 7.36 -5.75
C SER A 107 0.05 8.88 -5.82
N GLN A 108 -0.72 9.50 -6.72
CA GLN A 108 -0.82 10.97 -6.84
C GLN A 108 -2.11 11.50 -6.21
N ALA A 109 -2.88 10.67 -5.53
CA ALA A 109 -4.13 11.07 -4.90
C ALA A 109 -3.87 12.00 -3.71
N ARG A 110 -4.62 13.10 -3.64
CA ARG A 110 -4.62 14.05 -2.51
C ARG A 110 -6.05 14.32 -2.08
N LYS A 111 -6.29 14.56 -0.80
CA LYS A 111 -7.60 15.02 -0.31
C LYS A 111 -7.76 16.50 -0.68
N GLU A 112 -8.86 16.84 -1.35
CA GLU A 112 -9.18 18.23 -1.67
C GLU A 112 -9.29 19.05 -0.37
N GLY A 113 -8.56 20.17 -0.31
CA GLY A 113 -8.53 21.07 0.85
C GLY A 113 -7.61 20.64 2.00
N ALA A 114 -6.79 19.59 1.84
CA ALA A 114 -5.75 19.28 2.82
C ALA A 114 -4.60 20.30 2.74
N GLU A 115 -4.23 20.88 3.87
CA GLU A 115 -3.05 21.74 3.99
C GLU A 115 -1.78 20.92 3.73
N GLU A 116 -0.82 21.53 3.03
CA GLU A 116 0.47 20.90 2.67
C GLU A 116 1.30 20.52 3.91
N SER A 117 1.01 21.15 5.06
CA SER A 117 1.56 20.85 6.39
C SER A 117 1.04 19.54 7.02
N ILE A 118 -0.12 19.03 6.57
CA ILE A 118 -0.71 17.77 7.07
C ILE A 118 -0.13 16.55 6.34
N ALA A 119 0.56 16.76 5.20
CA ALA A 119 1.28 15.73 4.47
C ALA A 119 2.61 15.37 5.16
N LYS A 120 2.55 14.88 6.40
CA LYS A 120 3.72 14.47 7.20
C LYS A 120 4.56 13.36 6.54
N TYR A 121 4.02 12.67 5.55
CA TYR A 121 4.72 11.66 4.77
C TYR A 121 4.57 11.98 3.29
N ASP A 122 5.66 12.46 2.69
CA ASP A 122 5.77 12.69 1.24
C ASP A 122 5.67 11.40 0.42
N GLY A 123 5.62 10.23 1.08
CA GLY A 123 5.47 8.93 0.45
C GLY A 123 6.65 8.56 -0.44
N ARG A 124 7.86 9.00 -0.09
CA ARG A 124 9.07 8.62 -0.82
C ARG A 124 9.53 7.25 -0.36
N TRP A 125 9.70 6.34 -1.31
CA TRP A 125 10.15 4.98 -1.04
C TRP A 125 11.45 4.70 -1.78
N SER A 126 12.27 3.83 -1.22
CA SER A 126 13.41 3.23 -1.92
C SER A 126 13.53 1.76 -1.57
N ILE A 127 14.28 1.00 -2.37
CA ILE A 127 14.60 -0.40 -2.08
C ILE A 127 16.07 -0.44 -1.67
N GLU A 128 16.35 -0.72 -0.40
CA GLU A 128 17.72 -0.67 0.17
C GLU A 128 17.87 -1.73 1.29
N GLU A 129 19.10 -1.97 1.75
CA GLU A 129 19.36 -2.83 2.92
C GLU A 129 18.95 -2.06 4.20
N PRO A 130 18.06 -2.61 5.06
CA PRO A 130 17.69 -1.98 6.32
C PRO A 130 18.90 -1.78 7.25
N ASP A 131 18.85 -0.74 8.10
CA ASP A 131 19.93 -0.42 9.05
C ASP A 131 20.24 -1.58 9.99
N VAL A 132 19.19 -2.27 10.46
CA VAL A 132 19.29 -3.48 11.25
C VAL A 132 18.79 -4.66 10.41
N ASN A 133 19.72 -5.35 9.75
CA ASN A 133 19.41 -6.51 8.92
C ASN A 133 20.22 -7.75 9.34
N PRO A 134 19.58 -8.89 9.65
CA PRO A 134 20.28 -10.13 9.94
C PRO A 134 20.97 -10.77 8.73
N LEU A 135 20.53 -10.45 7.50
CA LEU A 135 21.03 -11.04 6.25
C LEU A 135 21.71 -9.98 5.38
N LYS A 136 22.94 -10.23 4.94
CA LYS A 136 23.64 -9.31 4.05
C LYS A 136 23.05 -9.35 2.63
N GLY A 137 22.69 -8.19 2.09
CA GLY A 137 22.11 -8.05 0.75
C GLY A 137 20.63 -8.43 0.65
N ASP A 138 19.92 -8.60 1.76
CA ASP A 138 18.46 -8.64 1.76
C ASP A 138 17.94 -7.21 1.72
N LEU A 139 17.15 -6.89 0.70
CA LEU A 139 16.67 -5.53 0.45
C LEU A 139 15.19 -5.44 0.80
N ALA A 140 14.77 -4.26 1.23
CA ALA A 140 13.39 -3.99 1.59
C ALA A 140 12.91 -2.66 1.01
N LEU A 141 11.60 -2.54 0.82
CA LEU A 141 10.96 -1.26 0.52
C LEU A 141 10.93 -0.39 1.78
N ILE A 142 11.72 0.68 1.79
CA ILE A 142 11.93 1.56 2.94
C ILE A 142 11.26 2.91 2.67
N LEU A 143 10.47 3.37 3.64
CA LEU A 143 9.93 4.74 3.65
C LEU A 143 11.05 5.71 4.03
N LYS A 144 11.28 6.71 3.20
CA LYS A 144 12.27 7.77 3.46
C LYS A 144 11.58 8.98 4.07
N VAL A 145 12.06 9.38 5.25
CA VAL A 145 11.69 10.64 5.90
C VAL A 145 12.73 11.68 5.50
N ASN A 146 12.27 12.87 5.11
CA ASN A 146 13.13 14.02 4.80
C ASN A 146 13.47 14.82 6.04
#